data_AF-A0A356RF85-F1
#
_entry.id   AF-A0A356RF85-F1
#
_cell.length_a   1.000
_cell.length_b   1.000
_cell.length_c   1.000
_cell.angle_alpha   90.00
_cell.angle_beta   90.00
_cell.angle_gamma   90.00
#
_symmetry.space_group_name_H-M   'P 1'
#
loop_
_entity.id
_entity.type
_entity.pdbx_description
1 polymer ?
#
loop_
_entity_poly.entity_id
_entity_poly.type
_entity_poly.pdbx_seq_one_letter_code
_entity_poly.pdbx_strand_id
1 'polypeptide(L)'
;MAGKQAKVISEEFLQEALTYVEHHTQHPLRNRVMPLPSHKAGLRAKEISALQWTMVTDGKGHLLDVLSLPDSATTGNSGRTIPLHRQLHAALAFFMKEQPPQQSAPIIRSARKGPLTAANVVNWFWYLYRRLGFNRCSTVF
;
A
#
# COMPACT_ATOMS: atom_id res chain seq x y z
N MET A 1 -8.39 -25.24 3.81
CA MET A 1 -9.15 -23.97 3.80
C MET A 1 -8.77 -23.24 2.52
N ALA A 2 -9.68 -23.24 1.53
CA ALA A 2 -9.38 -22.84 0.16
C ALA A 2 -9.13 -21.33 0.05
N GLY A 3 -7.94 -20.98 -0.42
CA GLY A 3 -7.55 -19.61 -0.72
C GLY A 3 -8.46 -19.03 -1.79
N LYS A 4 -9.36 -18.14 -1.35
CA LYS A 4 -10.20 -17.34 -2.24
C LYS A 4 -9.28 -16.30 -2.86
N GLN A 5 -8.67 -16.67 -3.98
CA GLN A 5 -7.78 -15.79 -4.74
C GLN A 5 -8.60 -14.57 -5.16
N ALA A 6 -8.19 -13.40 -4.67
CA ALA A 6 -8.83 -12.15 -5.05
C ALA A 6 -8.73 -12.01 -6.57
N LYS A 7 -9.87 -11.73 -7.21
CA LYS A 7 -9.96 -11.51 -8.66
C LYS A 7 -8.89 -10.47 -9.02
N VAL A 8 -7.93 -10.86 -9.86
CA VAL A 8 -6.76 -10.03 -10.20
C VAL A 8 -7.28 -8.66 -10.62
N ILE A 9 -7.04 -7.68 -9.75
CA ILE A 9 -7.32 -6.28 -10.01
C ILE A 9 -6.65 -5.98 -11.34
N SER A 10 -7.38 -5.59 -12.37
CA SER A 10 -6.78 -5.31 -13.69
C SER A 10 -6.01 -3.98 -13.64
N GLU A 11 -5.00 -3.82 -14.49
CA GLU A 11 -4.22 -2.56 -14.58
C GLU A 11 -5.15 -1.34 -14.80
N GLU A 12 -6.25 -1.53 -15.53
CA GLU A 12 -7.33 -0.56 -15.74
C GLU A 12 -7.96 -0.09 -14.43
N PHE A 13 -8.26 -1.02 -13.51
CA PHE A 13 -8.78 -0.66 -12.19
C PHE A 13 -7.76 0.14 -11.39
N LEU A 14 -6.47 -0.21 -11.47
CA LEU A 14 -5.44 0.55 -10.79
C LEU A 14 -5.40 2.00 -11.32
N GLN A 15 -5.50 2.19 -12.64
CA GLN A 15 -5.56 3.52 -13.24
C GLN A 15 -6.79 4.30 -12.74
N GLU A 16 -7.99 3.70 -12.82
CA GLU A 16 -9.23 4.33 -12.31
C GLU A 16 -9.14 4.67 -10.82
N ALA A 17 -8.59 3.77 -10.00
CA ALA A 17 -8.37 4.00 -8.58
C ALA A 17 -7.42 5.18 -8.33
N LEU A 18 -6.33 5.26 -9.09
CA LEU A 18 -5.36 6.36 -8.98
C LEU A 18 -6.01 7.69 -9.37
N THR A 19 -6.72 7.75 -10.50
CA THR A 19 -7.47 8.94 -10.96
C THR A 19 -8.53 9.34 -9.95
N TYR A 20 -9.31 8.38 -9.44
CA TYR A 20 -10.34 8.64 -8.45
C TYR A 20 -9.73 9.25 -7.18
N VAL A 21 -8.64 8.66 -6.68
CA VAL A 21 -7.94 9.14 -5.49
C VAL A 21 -7.39 10.56 -5.67
N GLU A 22 -6.84 10.85 -6.84
CA GLU A 22 -6.26 12.15 -7.18
C GLU A 22 -7.31 13.26 -7.16
N HIS A 23 -8.52 12.99 -7.64
CA HIS A 23 -9.59 13.99 -7.72
C HIS A 23 -10.53 14.06 -6.52
N HIS A 24 -10.68 12.98 -5.74
CA HIS A 24 -11.77 12.86 -4.75
C HIS A 24 -11.31 12.67 -3.30
N THR A 25 -10.01 12.79 -3.01
CA THR A 25 -9.52 12.58 -1.64
C THR A 25 -8.74 13.76 -1.10
N GLN A 26 -8.89 14.01 0.21
CA GLN A 26 -8.19 15.10 0.91
C GLN A 26 -6.68 14.89 1.05
N HIS A 27 -6.19 13.66 0.80
CA HIS A 27 -4.78 13.28 0.90
C HIS A 27 -4.36 12.44 -0.32
N PRO A 28 -4.32 13.05 -1.53
CA PRO A 28 -4.10 12.33 -2.78
C PRO A 28 -2.75 11.61 -2.79
N LEU A 29 -1.70 12.20 -2.23
CA LEU A 29 -0.36 11.61 -2.19
C LEU A 29 -0.30 10.32 -1.37
N ARG A 30 -0.81 10.34 -0.13
CA ARG A 30 -0.88 9.16 0.73
C ARG A 30 -1.74 8.06 0.09
N ASN A 31 -2.88 8.44 -0.45
CA ASN A 31 -3.85 7.50 -0.98
C ASN A 31 -3.37 6.89 -2.31
N ARG A 32 -2.52 7.59 -3.09
CA ARG A 32 -1.89 7.06 -4.30
C ARG A 32 -0.96 5.89 -3.99
N VAL A 33 -0.30 5.93 -2.83
CA VAL A 33 0.60 4.87 -2.34
C VAL A 33 -0.19 3.69 -1.76
N MET A 34 -1.49 3.78 -1.45
CA MET A 34 -2.25 2.64 -0.92
C MET A 34 -2.48 1.48 -1.90
N PRO A 35 -2.95 1.71 -3.15
CA PRO A 35 -3.22 0.62 -4.09
C PRO A 35 -1.95 0.05 -4.72
N LEU A 36 -0.85 0.82 -4.82
CA LEU A 36 0.36 0.42 -5.52
C LEU A 36 1.08 -0.80 -4.90
N PRO A 37 1.34 -0.89 -3.58
CA PRO A 37 1.96 -2.06 -2.98
C PRO A 37 1.07 -3.31 -3.07
N SER A 38 -0.25 -3.15 -3.01
CA SER A 38 -1.18 -4.28 -3.17
C SER A 38 -1.10 -4.85 -4.58
N HIS A 39 -1.11 -3.99 -5.60
CA HIS A 39 -1.19 -4.42 -6.99
C HIS A 39 0.18 -4.73 -7.62
N LYS A 40 1.22 -3.95 -7.30
CA LYS A 40 2.56 -4.09 -7.90
C LYS A 40 3.56 -4.90 -7.07
N ALA A 41 3.32 -5.05 -5.77
CA ALA A 41 4.18 -5.85 -4.87
C ALA A 41 3.43 -7.03 -4.22
N GLY A 42 2.13 -7.21 -4.51
CA GLY A 42 1.34 -8.33 -3.98
C GLY A 42 1.19 -8.30 -2.46
N LEU A 43 1.27 -7.11 -1.85
CA LEU A 43 1.14 -6.97 -0.40
C LEU A 43 -0.30 -7.14 0.05
N ARG A 44 -0.49 -7.90 1.14
CA ARG A 44 -1.77 -8.04 1.84
C ARG A 44 -2.04 -6.82 2.71
N ALA A 45 -3.30 -6.61 3.08
CA ALA A 45 -3.71 -5.47 3.90
C ALA A 45 -2.91 -5.32 5.21
N LYS A 46 -2.55 -6.43 5.86
CA LYS A 46 -1.70 -6.43 7.06
C LYS A 46 -0.28 -5.92 6.77
N GLU A 47 0.35 -6.41 5.70
CA GLU A 47 1.70 -5.99 5.29
C GLU A 47 1.71 -4.50 4.93
N ILE A 48 0.69 -4.04 4.19
CA ILE A 48 0.51 -2.62 3.83
C ILE A 48 0.36 -1.75 5.09
N SER A 49 -0.41 -2.22 6.07
CA SER A 49 -0.64 -1.50 7.32
C SER A 49 0.61 -1.40 8.21
N ALA A 50 1.51 -2.39 8.13
CA ALA A 50 2.75 -2.47 8.89
C ALA A 50 3.95 -1.85 8.15
N LEU A 51 3.75 -1.33 6.93
CA LEU A 51 4.82 -0.85 6.08
C LEU A 51 5.48 0.42 6.65
N GLN A 52 6.79 0.36 6.86
CA GLN A 52 7.59 1.46 7.41
C GLN A 52 8.63 1.92 6.40
N TRP A 53 9.06 3.18 6.52
CA TRP A 53 10.11 3.72 5.66
C TRP A 53 11.42 2.94 5.76
N THR A 54 11.76 2.45 6.95
CA THR A 54 12.92 1.58 7.20
C THR A 54 12.93 0.28 6.41
N MET A 55 11.77 -0.15 5.86
CA MET A 55 11.67 -1.35 5.02
C MET A 55 11.97 -1.07 3.54
N VAL A 56 11.94 0.20 3.13
CA VAL A 56 12.14 0.64 1.74
C VAL A 56 13.29 1.64 1.60
N THR A 57 13.90 2.11 2.70
CA THR A 57 15.04 3.03 2.68
C THR A 57 16.27 2.40 3.30
N ASP A 58 17.46 2.83 2.85
CA ASP A 58 18.73 2.51 3.49
C ASP A 58 18.89 3.22 4.85
N GLY A 59 19.95 2.91 5.59
CA GLY A 59 20.27 3.57 6.85
C GLY A 59 20.64 5.06 6.73
N LYS A 60 20.76 5.59 5.51
CA LYS A 60 20.99 7.01 5.20
C LYS A 60 19.70 7.71 4.75
N GLY A 61 18.59 6.98 4.62
CA GLY A 61 17.29 7.49 4.17
C GLY A 61 17.09 7.48 2.66
N HIS A 62 17.96 6.87 1.86
CA HIS A 62 17.74 6.73 0.41
C HIS A 62 16.77 5.60 0.12
N LEU A 63 15.85 5.80 -0.83
CA LEU A 63 14.94 4.76 -1.29
C LEU A 63 15.73 3.63 -1.97
N LEU A 64 15.47 2.40 -1.55
CA LEU A 64 16.02 1.18 -2.13
C LEU A 64 15.18 0.76 -3.35
N ASP A 65 15.77 -0.02 -4.24
CA ASP A 65 15.03 -0.70 -5.34
C ASP A 65 14.29 -1.95 -4.86
N VAL A 66 14.34 -2.25 -3.56
CA VAL A 66 13.75 -3.42 -2.94
C VAL A 66 12.98 -3.04 -1.68
N LEU A 67 11.91 -3.77 -1.41
CA LEU A 67 11.10 -3.68 -0.21
C LEU A 67 11.37 -4.93 0.63
N SER A 68 11.98 -4.73 1.80
CA SER A 68 12.30 -5.81 2.73
C SER A 68 11.19 -5.91 3.78
N LEU A 69 10.34 -6.93 3.65
CA LEU A 69 9.35 -7.24 4.68
C LEU A 69 10.01 -8.08 5.78
N PRO A 70 10.14 -7.56 7.01
CA PRO A 70 10.58 -8.38 8.13
C PRO A 70 9.48 -9.35 8.57
N ASP A 71 9.86 -10.46 9.20
CA ASP A 71 8.92 -11.46 9.72
C ASP A 71 7.84 -10.86 10.62
N SER A 72 8.17 -9.80 11.37
CA SER A 72 7.25 -9.06 12.24
C SER A 72 6.08 -8.41 11.50
N ALA A 73 6.22 -8.11 10.21
CA ALA A 73 5.16 -7.57 9.37
C ALA A 73 4.28 -8.67 8.71
N THR A 74 4.74 -9.93 8.73
CA THR A 74 4.07 -11.08 8.11
C THR A 74 3.36 -11.95 9.15
N THR A 75 2.38 -12.76 8.74
CA THR A 75 1.79 -13.78 9.63
C THR A 75 2.43 -15.12 9.28
N GLY A 76 3.42 -15.54 10.08
CA GLY A 76 4.22 -16.75 9.87
C GLY A 76 5.55 -16.44 9.17
N ASN A 77 6.68 -16.94 9.72
CA ASN A 77 8.07 -16.79 9.25
C ASN A 77 8.20 -16.81 7.72
N SER A 78 8.10 -15.66 7.07
CA SER A 78 8.18 -15.51 5.61
C SER A 78 8.59 -14.08 5.26
N GLY A 79 9.53 -13.54 6.03
CA GLY A 79 10.28 -12.36 5.66
C GLY A 79 10.82 -12.53 4.25
N ARG A 80 10.55 -11.54 3.41
CA ARG A 80 10.89 -11.60 1.97
C ARG A 80 11.25 -10.23 1.45
N THR A 81 12.14 -10.23 0.48
CA THR A 81 12.53 -9.03 -0.26
C THR A 81 11.81 -9.03 -1.60
N ILE A 82 11.07 -7.96 -1.86
CA ILE A 82 10.27 -7.81 -3.08
C ILE A 82 10.90 -6.67 -3.90
N PRO A 83 11.32 -6.91 -5.16
CA PRO A 83 11.76 -5.83 -6.04
C PRO A 83 10.66 -4.78 -6.21
N LEU A 84 11.00 -3.51 -6.01
CA LEU A 84 10.06 -2.42 -6.16
C LEU A 84 9.82 -2.14 -7.64
N HIS A 85 8.56 -2.25 -8.05
CA HIS A 85 8.14 -1.86 -9.39
C HIS A 85 8.39 -0.36 -9.61
N ARG A 86 8.82 0.04 -10.83
CA ARG A 86 9.18 1.44 -11.16
C ARG A 86 8.10 2.45 -10.78
N GLN A 87 6.82 2.13 -11.02
CA GLN A 87 5.71 3.01 -10.63
C GLN A 87 5.56 3.17 -9.11
N LEU A 88 5.78 2.09 -8.34
CA LEU A 88 5.72 2.14 -6.88
C LEU A 88 6.92 2.92 -6.33
N HIS A 89 8.11 2.68 -6.88
CA HIS A 89 9.31 3.44 -6.53
C HIS A 89 9.13 4.95 -6.79
N ALA A 90 8.63 5.33 -7.97
CA ALA A 90 8.38 6.73 -8.31
C ALA A 90 7.35 7.39 -7.37
N ALA A 91 6.27 6.67 -7.04
CA ALA A 91 5.26 7.17 -6.10
C ALA A 91 5.82 7.34 -4.67
N LEU A 92 6.65 6.40 -4.21
CA LEU A 92 7.32 6.48 -2.91
C LEU A 92 8.34 7.63 -2.87
N ALA A 93 9.13 7.80 -3.93
CA ALA A 93 10.10 8.89 -4.04
C ALA A 93 9.41 10.26 -4.03
N PHE A 94 8.30 10.40 -4.77
CA PHE A 94 7.49 11.61 -4.75
C PHE A 94 6.90 11.86 -3.36
N PHE A 95 6.33 10.82 -2.74
CA PHE A 95 5.77 10.91 -1.39
C PHE A 95 6.83 11.30 -0.34
N MET A 96 8.05 10.76 -0.45
CA MET A 96 9.17 11.09 0.42
C MET A 96 9.64 12.54 0.25
N LYS A 97 9.64 13.06 -0.98
CA LYS A 97 10.02 14.45 -1.28
C LYS A 97 9.03 15.45 -0.68
N GLU A 98 7.74 15.18 -0.81
CA GLU A 98 6.67 16.04 -0.28
C GLU A 98 6.49 15.89 1.23
N GLN A 99 6.71 14.69 1.76
CA GLN A 99 6.59 14.37 3.18
C GLN A 99 7.84 13.61 3.64
N PRO A 100 8.91 14.34 4.02
CA PRO A 100 10.15 13.72 4.45
C PRO A 100 9.88 12.80 5.66
N PRO A 101 10.31 11.52 5.56
CA PRO A 101 9.99 10.54 6.57
C PRO A 101 10.76 10.81 7.86
N GLN A 102 10.07 10.69 8.99
CA GLN A 102 10.76 10.46 10.26
C GLN A 102 11.22 8.99 10.30
N GLN A 103 12.40 8.73 10.85
CA GLN A 103 12.92 7.37 11.02
C GLN A 103 11.90 6.52 11.80
N SER A 104 11.68 5.29 11.33
CA SER A 104 10.68 4.34 11.86
C SER A 104 9.20 4.78 11.75
N ALA A 105 8.88 5.83 10.98
CA ALA A 105 7.50 6.19 10.73
C ALA A 105 6.83 5.20 9.76
N PRO A 106 5.54 4.86 9.97
CA PRO A 106 4.77 4.11 8.98
C PRO A 106 4.55 4.96 7.73
N ILE A 107 4.66 4.33 6.55
CA ILE A 107 4.48 5.00 5.25
C ILE A 107 3.04 5.51 5.12
N ILE A 108 2.06 4.69 5.52
CA ILE A 108 0.65 5.03 5.45
C ILE A 108 0.16 5.38 6.86
N ARG A 109 0.06 6.67 7.15
CA ARG A 109 -0.46 7.20 8.43
C ARG A 109 -1.96 7.44 8.37
N SER A 110 -2.68 7.16 9.45
CA SER A 110 -4.07 7.62 9.59
C SER A 110 -4.13 9.14 9.69
N ALA A 111 -5.31 9.73 9.44
CA ALA A 111 -5.55 11.16 9.66
C ALA A 111 -5.28 11.59 11.13
N ARG A 112 -5.28 10.65 12.07
CA ARG A 112 -4.92 10.85 13.49
C ARG A 112 -3.43 10.66 13.77
N LYS A 113 -2.56 10.66 12.75
CA LYS A 113 -1.09 10.50 12.80
C LYS A 113 -0.56 9.15 13.34
N GLY A 114 -1.43 8.24 13.81
CA GLY A 114 -1.08 6.85 14.16
C GLY A 114 -1.04 5.90 12.95
N PRO A 115 -0.52 4.66 13.13
CA PRO A 115 -0.46 3.66 12.06
C PRO A 115 -1.86 3.31 11.54
N LEU A 116 -1.98 2.99 10.25
CA LEU A 116 -3.21 2.37 9.75
C LEU A 116 -3.30 0.96 10.32
N THR A 117 -4.50 0.54 10.73
CA THR A 117 -4.75 -0.87 11.05
C THR A 117 -5.05 -1.63 9.77
N ALA A 118 -4.78 -2.95 9.77
CA ALA A 118 -5.15 -3.82 8.65
C ALA A 118 -6.64 -3.68 8.30
N ALA A 119 -7.52 -3.64 9.31
CA ALA A 119 -8.96 -3.43 9.13
C ALA A 119 -9.30 -2.11 8.41
N ASN A 120 -8.56 -1.02 8.70
CA ASN A 120 -8.76 0.25 8.00
C ASN A 120 -8.30 0.20 6.55
N VAL A 121 -7.23 -0.55 6.24
CA VAL A 121 -6.80 -0.79 4.86
C VAL A 121 -7.88 -1.57 4.10
N VAL A 122 -8.40 -2.65 4.69
CA VAL A 122 -9.49 -3.45 4.14
C VAL A 122 -10.74 -2.59 3.87
N ASN A 123 -11.16 -1.81 4.86
CA ASN A 123 -12.30 -0.92 4.73
C ASN A 123 -12.08 0.14 3.65
N TRP A 124 -10.89 0.75 3.58
CA TRP A 124 -10.56 1.73 2.55
C TRP A 124 -10.68 1.14 1.15
N PHE A 125 -10.11 -0.05 0.94
CA PHE A 125 -10.25 -0.76 -0.33
C PHE A 125 -11.71 -1.09 -0.63
N TRP A 126 -12.45 -1.62 0.34
CA TRP A 126 -13.87 -1.93 0.18
C TRP A 126 -14.71 -0.72 -0.27
N TYR A 127 -14.48 0.44 0.34
CA TYR A 127 -15.13 1.69 -0.08
C TYR A 127 -14.73 2.09 -1.51
N LEU A 128 -13.45 1.97 -1.85
CA LEU A 128 -12.94 2.25 -3.20
C LEU A 128 -13.61 1.35 -4.25
N TYR A 129 -13.68 0.04 -4.03
CA TYR A 129 -14.35 -0.90 -4.96
C TYR A 129 -15.82 -0.57 -5.17
N ARG A 130 -16.54 -0.22 -4.10
CA ARG A 130 -17.95 0.17 -4.20
C ARG A 130 -18.13 1.47 -4.98
N ARG A 131 -17.27 2.47 -4.74
CA ARG A 131 -17.34 3.76 -5.45
C ARG A 131 -17.03 3.63 -6.94
N LEU A 132 -16.11 2.74 -7.31
CA LEU A 132 -15.78 2.44 -8.70
C LEU A 132 -16.79 1.50 -9.37
N GLY A 133 -17.91 1.17 -8.71
CA GLY A 133 -18.99 0.38 -9.32
C GLY A 133 -18.71 -1.13 -9.41
N PHE A 134 -17.64 -1.62 -8.78
CA PHE A 134 -17.30 -3.05 -8.73
C PHE A 134 -18.12 -3.79 -7.66
N ASN A 135 -19.45 -3.74 -7.79
CA ASN A 135 -20.41 -4.34 -6.85
C ASN A 135 -20.41 -5.89 -6.83
N ARG A 136 -19.64 -6.55 -7.71
CA ARG A 136 -19.54 -8.02 -7.80
C ARG A 136 -18.16 -8.58 -7.42
N CYS A 137 -17.24 -7.78 -6.89
CA CYS A 137 -15.98 -8.31 -6.37
C CYS A 137 -16.17 -8.76 -4.93
N SER A 138 -16.23 -10.08 -4.74
CA SER A 138 -16.37 -10.71 -3.43
C SER A 138 -15.23 -10.29 -2.52
N THR A 139 -15.58 -9.67 -1.41
CA THR A 139 -14.71 -9.33 -0.29
C THR A 139 -13.97 -10.56 0.22
N VAL A 140 -12.66 -10.58 0.00
CA VAL A 140 -11.69 -11.33 0.80
C VAL A 140 -10.42 -10.50 0.84
N PHE A 141 -10.18 -9.91 1.99
CA PHE A 141 -8.91 -9.31 2.38
C PHE A 141 -8.38 -10.07 3.59
#